data_AF-A0A9E3ZL66-F1
#
_entry.id   AF-A0A9E3ZL66-F1
#
_cell.length_a   1.000
_cell.length_b   1.000
_cell.length_c   1.000
_cell.angle_alpha   90.00
_cell.angle_beta   90.00
_cell.angle_gamma   90.00
#
_symmetry.space_group_name_H-M   'P 1'
#
loop_
_entity.id
_entity.type
_entity.pdbx_description
1 polymer ?
#
loop_
_entity_poly.entity_id
_entity_poly.type
_entity_poly.pdbx_seq_one_letter_code
_entity_poly.pdbx_strand_id
1 'polypeptide(L)'
;KVVKSFTAGDAELRNVDTVEDDLIKLDSDIVKRREPDAVTWIGQGLFATANEGDYEDASGEEGGSRGFTVFNTAGKVKYESHESFEHLLVSAGHYNEGRSENKGVEPEAVEFGRYGRDDLLFVGSERSNAVAVYRMHGARPVLQQLLPTGIGPEGLKAIPRRKLFVAATETDVFDAGIPTMINIFQRREGLGNYPQIVSADDANGLPIPWVALSDLAADPIDPHTLYAVSDSFLAKGYIYTIDVSDKPALITARLEVQSADALDLEGVAVGPDGSFWLGSEGQTPGGRENLVLKVDPADGTVLERIELPADLIDERRGNGIEGIAVTGTPGNELVYVAIQRAWPKEGDDDKLNTKIGRFEVSSDTWSFVHYPLEAEQEGDWIGLSGITAMPNGTFWVIERDKGWGDSTAPNAELKAIFEVDLAAAQFRPYGTPLETVGKTLVRNLTDTIAANSVWTAEKLEGFAISADQQLYAVTDNDGVDDAPGETVFLFLGDAASFGDD
;
A
#
# COMPACT_ATOMS: atom_id res chain seq x y z
N LYS A 1 9.08 -42.79 -23.02
CA LYS A 1 7.75 -43.46 -23.08
C LYS A 1 6.88 -42.84 -22.01
N VAL A 2 5.74 -42.27 -22.38
CA VAL A 2 4.71 -41.83 -21.42
C VAL A 2 4.06 -43.08 -20.82
N VAL A 3 4.04 -43.18 -19.49
CA VAL A 3 3.50 -44.35 -18.76
C VAL A 3 2.05 -44.14 -18.31
N LYS A 4 1.62 -42.88 -18.18
CA LYS A 4 0.27 -42.47 -17.81
C LYS A 4 0.09 -41.00 -18.17
N SER A 5 -1.12 -40.61 -18.54
CA SER A 5 -1.58 -39.23 -18.65
C SER A 5 -3.00 -39.12 -18.10
N PHE A 6 -3.38 -37.91 -17.72
CA PHE A 6 -4.73 -37.54 -17.30
C PHE A 6 -4.97 -36.08 -17.69
N THR A 7 -6.23 -35.67 -17.78
CA THR A 7 -6.58 -34.25 -17.93
C THR A 7 -6.49 -33.57 -16.56
N ALA A 8 -5.97 -32.34 -16.52
CA ALA A 8 -6.06 -31.50 -15.33
C ALA A 8 -7.49 -30.95 -15.15
N GLY A 9 -8.26 -30.84 -16.24
CA GLY A 9 -9.63 -30.33 -16.24
C GLY A 9 -9.71 -28.85 -15.86
N ASP A 10 -10.91 -28.41 -15.49
CA ASP A 10 -11.21 -26.99 -15.27
C ASP A 10 -11.57 -26.71 -13.81
N ALA A 11 -11.30 -25.49 -13.36
CA ALA A 11 -11.74 -24.98 -12.08
C ALA A 11 -12.79 -23.88 -12.30
N GLU A 12 -13.81 -23.89 -11.44
CA GLU A 12 -14.77 -22.80 -11.32
C GLU A 12 -14.27 -21.88 -10.20
N LEU A 13 -14.23 -20.59 -10.46
CA LEU A 13 -13.92 -19.54 -9.50
C LEU A 13 -15.12 -18.62 -9.36
N ARG A 14 -15.32 -18.12 -8.15
CA ARG A 14 -16.43 -17.22 -7.84
C ARG A 14 -15.96 -15.98 -7.12
N ASN A 15 -16.67 -14.88 -7.33
CA ASN A 15 -16.35 -13.58 -6.74
C ASN A 15 -14.89 -13.21 -6.98
N VAL A 16 -14.46 -13.30 -8.24
CA VAL A 16 -13.14 -12.85 -8.70
C VAL A 16 -13.31 -11.57 -9.49
N ASP A 17 -12.23 -10.81 -9.60
CA ASP A 17 -12.22 -9.63 -10.46
C ASP A 17 -11.77 -9.99 -11.88
N THR A 18 -12.53 -9.55 -12.88
CA THR A 18 -12.29 -9.91 -14.28
C THR A 18 -12.31 -8.71 -15.22
N VAL A 19 -12.33 -7.50 -14.68
CA VAL A 19 -12.37 -6.26 -15.44
C VAL A 19 -11.20 -5.38 -14.99
N GLU A 20 -10.53 -4.74 -15.94
CA GLU A 20 -9.49 -3.74 -15.68
C GLU A 20 -10.16 -2.36 -15.76
N ASP A 21 -10.67 -1.88 -14.62
CA ASP A 21 -11.38 -0.61 -14.48
C ASP A 21 -10.93 0.24 -13.27
N ASP A 22 -9.68 0.01 -12.84
CA ASP A 22 -9.02 0.62 -11.69
C ASP A 22 -9.82 0.41 -10.38
N LEU A 23 -10.60 -0.66 -10.29
CA LEU A 23 -11.39 -1.00 -9.10
C LEU A 23 -11.39 -2.50 -8.86
N ILE A 24 -10.91 -2.90 -7.69
CA ILE A 24 -10.94 -4.30 -7.30
C ILE A 24 -12.38 -4.73 -6.95
N LYS A 25 -13.06 -5.42 -7.88
CA LYS A 25 -14.46 -5.89 -7.74
C LYS A 25 -14.57 -7.41 -7.78
N LEU A 26 -14.83 -8.00 -6.62
CA LEU A 26 -15.02 -9.44 -6.46
C LEU A 26 -16.47 -9.87 -6.77
N ASP A 27 -16.91 -9.71 -8.02
CA ASP A 27 -18.33 -9.88 -8.41
C ASP A 27 -18.57 -10.81 -9.60
N SER A 28 -17.51 -11.43 -10.13
CA SER A 28 -17.57 -12.25 -11.33
C SER A 28 -17.29 -13.73 -11.06
N ASP A 29 -17.90 -14.61 -11.87
CA ASP A 29 -17.70 -16.05 -11.83
C ASP A 29 -17.08 -16.51 -13.16
N ILE A 30 -16.02 -17.31 -13.11
CA ILE A 30 -15.33 -17.82 -14.30
C ILE A 30 -15.07 -19.32 -14.21
N VAL A 31 -14.96 -19.96 -15.37
CA VAL A 31 -14.45 -21.33 -15.51
C VAL A 31 -13.22 -21.30 -16.39
N LYS A 32 -12.09 -21.76 -15.87
CA LYS A 32 -10.80 -21.74 -16.56
C LYS A 32 -10.07 -23.07 -16.38
N ARG A 33 -9.22 -23.41 -17.34
CA ARG A 33 -8.44 -24.65 -17.30
C ARG A 33 -7.43 -24.61 -16.16
N ARG A 34 -7.19 -25.76 -15.53
CA ARG A 34 -6.04 -25.97 -14.64
C ARG A 34 -4.80 -26.21 -15.47
N GLU A 35 -4.29 -25.15 -16.05
CA GLU A 35 -3.08 -25.25 -16.84
C GLU A 35 -1.87 -25.06 -15.94
N PRO A 36 -1.06 -26.12 -15.72
CA PRO A 36 0.02 -26.06 -14.77
C PRO A 36 1.27 -25.43 -15.40
N ASP A 37 1.79 -24.38 -14.79
CA ASP A 37 3.13 -23.89 -15.12
C ASP A 37 4.18 -24.66 -14.28
N ALA A 38 4.09 -24.57 -12.96
CA ALA A 38 4.88 -25.39 -12.05
C ALA A 38 4.18 -26.66 -11.53
N VAL A 39 4.99 -27.68 -11.20
CA VAL A 39 4.55 -28.91 -10.52
C VAL A 39 5.54 -29.37 -9.45
N THR A 40 5.04 -29.77 -8.28
CA THR A 40 5.88 -30.34 -7.22
C THR A 40 5.28 -31.57 -6.55
N TRP A 41 6.12 -32.52 -6.15
CA TRP A 41 5.68 -33.74 -5.46
C TRP A 41 5.47 -33.49 -3.97
N ILE A 42 4.35 -33.98 -3.45
CA ILE A 42 4.01 -33.97 -2.03
C ILE A 42 4.05 -35.42 -1.53
N GLY A 43 5.22 -35.83 -1.05
CA GLY A 43 5.49 -37.22 -0.68
C GLY A 43 5.40 -38.17 -1.89
N GLN A 44 4.82 -39.36 -1.70
CA GLN A 44 4.77 -40.41 -2.75
C GLN A 44 3.41 -40.52 -3.48
N GLY A 45 2.37 -39.87 -2.96
CA GLY A 45 0.99 -40.11 -3.40
C GLY A 45 0.28 -38.90 -3.97
N LEU A 46 0.84 -37.71 -3.76
CA LEU A 46 0.25 -36.42 -4.11
C LEU A 46 1.26 -35.55 -4.85
N PHE A 47 0.77 -34.62 -5.65
CA PHE A 47 1.56 -33.53 -6.22
C PHE A 47 0.65 -32.30 -6.35
N ALA A 48 1.24 -31.11 -6.37
CA ALA A 48 0.54 -29.85 -6.58
C ALA A 48 0.95 -29.20 -7.89
N THR A 49 0.05 -28.41 -8.46
CA THR A 49 0.29 -27.56 -9.63
C THR A 49 -0.05 -26.10 -9.31
N ALA A 50 0.70 -25.17 -9.88
CA ALA A 50 0.36 -23.74 -9.93
C ALA A 50 -0.35 -23.48 -11.27
N ASN A 51 -1.58 -22.97 -11.26
CA ASN A 51 -2.44 -22.95 -12.45
C ASN A 51 -2.43 -21.58 -13.15
N GLU A 52 -1.31 -21.22 -13.77
CA GLU A 52 -0.99 -19.89 -14.31
C GLU A 52 -1.68 -19.57 -15.64
N GLY A 53 -1.49 -20.37 -16.70
CA GLY A 53 -2.37 -20.33 -17.87
C GLY A 53 -1.85 -19.84 -19.20
N ASP A 54 -0.54 -19.87 -19.45
CA ASP A 54 0.10 -19.29 -20.65
C ASP A 54 -0.30 -19.83 -22.03
N TYR A 55 -0.85 -21.04 -22.12
CA TYR A 55 -1.23 -21.64 -23.40
C TYR A 55 -2.62 -21.17 -23.87
N GLU A 56 -2.61 -20.44 -25.00
CA GLU A 56 -3.78 -20.28 -25.85
C GLU A 56 -3.93 -21.49 -26.79
N ASP A 57 -5.11 -22.11 -26.79
CA ASP A 57 -5.38 -23.21 -27.71
C ASP A 57 -5.82 -22.75 -29.10
N ALA A 58 -6.02 -23.70 -30.03
CA ALA A 58 -6.38 -23.39 -31.41
C ALA A 58 -7.75 -22.71 -31.58
N SER A 59 -8.57 -22.65 -30.53
CA SER A 59 -9.86 -21.93 -30.47
C SER A 59 -9.74 -20.53 -29.87
N GLY A 60 -8.56 -20.13 -29.41
CA GLY A 60 -8.37 -18.90 -28.67
C GLY A 60 -8.76 -19.00 -27.20
N GLU A 61 -8.86 -20.22 -26.65
CA GLU A 61 -9.15 -20.41 -25.22
C GLU A 61 -7.84 -20.51 -24.43
N GLU A 62 -7.69 -19.63 -23.44
CA GLU A 62 -6.55 -19.56 -22.52
C GLU A 62 -6.84 -20.30 -21.21
N GLY A 63 -5.77 -20.77 -20.55
CA GLY A 63 -5.82 -21.34 -19.21
C GLY A 63 -5.94 -20.29 -18.11
N GLY A 64 -5.39 -20.61 -16.94
CA GLY A 64 -5.25 -19.66 -15.84
C GLY A 64 -6.45 -19.63 -14.92
N SER A 65 -6.49 -20.62 -14.03
CA SER A 65 -7.53 -20.72 -13.00
C SER A 65 -7.14 -20.04 -11.69
N ARG A 66 -6.12 -19.15 -11.72
CA ARG A 66 -5.74 -18.22 -10.64
C ARG A 66 -5.52 -18.87 -9.27
N GLY A 67 -5.30 -20.17 -9.26
CA GLY A 67 -5.22 -21.00 -8.07
C GLY A 67 -4.22 -22.13 -8.22
N PHE A 68 -4.22 -23.02 -7.23
CA PHE A 68 -3.35 -24.20 -7.22
C PHE A 68 -4.15 -25.45 -6.90
N THR A 69 -3.72 -26.58 -7.44
CA THR A 69 -4.46 -27.83 -7.32
C THR A 69 -3.60 -28.91 -6.73
N VAL A 70 -4.12 -29.68 -5.78
CA VAL A 70 -3.47 -30.91 -5.29
C VAL A 70 -4.15 -32.11 -5.93
N PHE A 71 -3.37 -32.94 -6.60
CA PHE A 71 -3.81 -34.19 -7.23
C PHE A 71 -3.22 -35.40 -6.52
N ASN A 72 -3.78 -36.58 -6.80
CA ASN A 72 -3.08 -37.85 -6.60
C ASN A 72 -2.44 -38.36 -7.89
N THR A 73 -1.62 -39.40 -7.80
CA THR A 73 -0.99 -40.09 -8.96
C THR A 73 -1.96 -40.72 -9.96
N ALA A 74 -3.27 -40.67 -9.70
CA ALA A 74 -4.32 -41.05 -10.63
C ALA A 74 -4.91 -39.90 -11.44
N GLY A 75 -4.45 -38.66 -11.21
CA GLY A 75 -5.03 -37.46 -11.83
C GLY A 75 -6.34 -37.03 -11.17
N LYS A 76 -6.68 -37.58 -10.01
CA LYS A 76 -7.87 -37.15 -9.27
C LYS A 76 -7.53 -35.95 -8.40
N VAL A 77 -8.25 -34.84 -8.60
CA VAL A 77 -8.23 -33.67 -7.74
C VAL A 77 -8.56 -34.10 -6.30
N LYS A 78 -7.70 -33.70 -5.37
CA LYS A 78 -7.82 -33.93 -3.93
C LYS A 78 -8.06 -32.64 -3.16
N TYR A 79 -7.60 -31.53 -3.70
CA TYR A 79 -7.87 -30.18 -3.26
C TYR A 79 -7.79 -29.25 -4.47
N GLU A 80 -8.67 -28.27 -4.49
CA GLU A 80 -8.69 -27.16 -5.43
C GLU A 80 -8.74 -25.90 -4.55
N SER A 81 -7.89 -24.91 -4.82
CA SER A 81 -7.92 -23.66 -4.06
C SER A 81 -9.11 -22.79 -4.46
N HIS A 82 -9.58 -22.93 -5.71
CA HIS A 82 -10.55 -22.00 -6.28
C HIS A 82 -10.05 -20.55 -6.09
N GLU A 83 -10.96 -19.61 -5.80
CA GLU A 83 -10.68 -18.19 -5.51
C GLU A 83 -9.86 -17.93 -4.24
N SER A 84 -9.63 -18.91 -3.36
CA SER A 84 -9.06 -18.65 -2.03
C SER A 84 -7.66 -18.04 -2.05
N PHE A 85 -6.89 -18.28 -3.11
CA PHE A 85 -5.55 -17.71 -3.26
C PHE A 85 -5.62 -16.25 -3.71
N GLU A 86 -6.52 -15.92 -4.63
CA GLU A 86 -6.78 -14.54 -5.05
C GLU A 86 -7.33 -13.71 -3.89
N HIS A 87 -8.33 -14.22 -3.17
CA HIS A 87 -8.91 -13.53 -1.99
C HIS A 87 -7.88 -13.27 -0.90
N LEU A 88 -6.92 -14.19 -0.69
CA LEU A 88 -5.82 -13.96 0.23
C LEU A 88 -4.97 -12.75 -0.20
N LEU A 89 -4.64 -12.64 -1.49
CA LEU A 89 -3.80 -11.57 -2.01
C LEU A 89 -4.54 -10.23 -2.01
N VAL A 90 -5.85 -10.22 -2.31
CA VAL A 90 -6.72 -9.05 -2.12
C VAL A 90 -6.72 -8.62 -0.65
N SER A 91 -6.88 -9.56 0.29
CA SER A 91 -6.91 -9.22 1.72
C SER A 91 -5.59 -8.64 2.23
N ALA A 92 -4.48 -8.98 1.58
CA ALA A 92 -3.13 -8.56 1.97
C ALA A 92 -2.64 -7.32 1.22
N GLY A 93 -3.48 -6.70 0.39
CA GLY A 93 -3.09 -5.52 -0.41
C GLY A 93 -2.14 -5.85 -1.55
N HIS A 94 -2.12 -7.10 -2.01
CA HIS A 94 -1.20 -7.62 -3.03
C HIS A 94 -1.87 -7.87 -4.39
N TYR A 95 -3.13 -7.48 -4.56
CA TYR A 95 -3.85 -7.69 -5.82
C TYR A 95 -3.59 -6.52 -6.78
N ASN A 96 -2.82 -6.77 -7.85
CA ASN A 96 -2.61 -5.80 -8.92
C ASN A 96 -3.86 -5.75 -9.82
N GLU A 97 -4.58 -4.63 -9.76
CA GLU A 97 -5.83 -4.44 -10.49
C GLU A 97 -5.62 -4.43 -12.01
N GLY A 98 -4.50 -3.86 -12.50
CA GLY A 98 -4.11 -3.83 -13.91
C GLY A 98 -3.89 -5.21 -14.55
N ARG A 99 -4.10 -6.27 -13.77
CA ARG A 99 -3.95 -7.67 -14.16
C ARG A 99 -5.26 -8.46 -14.10
N SER A 100 -6.37 -7.84 -13.69
CA SER A 100 -7.69 -8.47 -13.53
C SER A 100 -8.18 -9.20 -14.79
N GLU A 101 -8.19 -8.54 -15.95
CA GLU A 101 -8.58 -9.18 -17.23
C GLU A 101 -7.57 -10.25 -17.68
N ASN A 102 -6.33 -10.11 -17.24
CA ASN A 102 -5.18 -10.81 -17.79
C ASN A 102 -4.81 -12.08 -17.01
N LYS A 103 -5.75 -12.80 -16.38
CA LYS A 103 -5.55 -13.96 -15.46
C LYS A 103 -5.28 -13.59 -13.97
N GLY A 104 -5.47 -12.34 -13.56
CA GLY A 104 -5.47 -11.93 -12.15
C GLY A 104 -4.15 -12.22 -11.43
N VAL A 105 -4.20 -12.98 -10.33
CA VAL A 105 -3.04 -13.25 -9.45
C VAL A 105 -2.04 -14.27 -9.96
N GLU A 106 -2.25 -14.93 -11.09
CA GLU A 106 -1.27 -15.83 -11.74
C GLU A 106 -0.32 -16.62 -10.81
N PRO A 107 -0.76 -17.75 -10.24
CA PRO A 107 0.11 -18.66 -9.53
C PRO A 107 1.01 -19.41 -10.51
N GLU A 108 2.24 -18.96 -10.61
CA GLU A 108 3.24 -19.45 -11.56
C GLU A 108 4.07 -20.58 -10.96
N ALA A 109 4.45 -20.44 -9.68
CA ALA A 109 5.40 -21.34 -9.05
C ALA A 109 4.81 -22.15 -7.88
N VAL A 110 5.24 -23.40 -7.74
CA VAL A 110 4.91 -24.24 -6.58
C VAL A 110 6.10 -25.09 -6.14
N GLU A 111 6.45 -25.04 -4.85
CA GLU A 111 7.55 -25.82 -4.27
C GLU A 111 7.12 -26.51 -2.98
N PHE A 112 7.68 -27.69 -2.72
CA PHE A 112 7.39 -28.47 -1.53
C PHE A 112 8.64 -28.68 -0.68
N GLY A 113 8.50 -28.59 0.64
CA GLY A 113 9.58 -28.88 1.57
C GLY A 113 9.11 -29.42 2.91
N ARG A 114 9.79 -30.45 3.42
CA ARG A 114 9.57 -30.97 4.77
C ARG A 114 10.47 -30.27 5.78
N TYR A 115 9.92 -29.30 6.51
CA TYR A 115 10.62 -28.55 7.56
C TYR A 115 10.39 -29.21 8.92
N GLY A 116 11.31 -30.10 9.29
CA GLY A 116 11.20 -30.90 10.51
C GLY A 116 10.05 -31.89 10.40
N ARG A 117 8.95 -31.63 11.13
CA ARG A 117 7.74 -32.48 11.10
C ARG A 117 6.68 -31.98 10.14
N ASP A 118 6.81 -30.73 9.70
CA ASP A 118 5.79 -30.08 8.89
C ASP A 118 6.12 -30.21 7.42
N ASP A 119 5.11 -30.64 6.67
CA ASP A 119 5.11 -30.65 5.21
C ASP A 119 4.56 -29.29 4.77
N LEU A 120 5.41 -28.47 4.14
CA LEU A 120 5.06 -27.12 3.69
C LEU A 120 5.00 -27.08 2.16
N LEU A 121 3.96 -26.42 1.65
CA LEU A 121 3.77 -26.08 0.25
C LEU A 121 3.90 -24.56 0.10
N PHE A 122 4.68 -24.12 -0.87
CA PHE A 122 4.89 -22.71 -1.21
C PHE A 122 4.26 -22.49 -2.58
N VAL A 123 3.38 -21.50 -2.70
CA VAL A 123 2.71 -21.13 -3.95
C VAL A 123 3.05 -19.67 -4.22
N GLY A 124 3.79 -19.42 -5.30
CA GLY A 124 4.19 -18.07 -5.72
C GLY A 124 3.19 -17.50 -6.69
N SER A 125 2.86 -16.22 -6.51
CA SER A 125 2.14 -15.40 -7.47
C SER A 125 3.13 -14.44 -8.09
N GLU A 126 3.28 -14.53 -9.41
CA GLU A 126 4.14 -13.63 -10.19
C GLU A 126 3.63 -12.20 -10.05
N ARG A 127 2.35 -11.99 -10.34
CA ARG A 127 1.72 -10.68 -10.46
C ARG A 127 1.37 -9.99 -9.16
N SER A 128 1.33 -10.76 -8.07
CA SER A 128 1.09 -10.22 -6.74
C SER A 128 2.37 -10.15 -5.91
N ASN A 129 3.55 -10.45 -6.47
CA ASN A 129 4.84 -10.28 -5.80
C ASN A 129 4.89 -10.94 -4.41
N ALA A 130 4.29 -12.13 -4.28
CA ALA A 130 4.13 -12.79 -2.99
C ALA A 130 4.11 -14.32 -3.08
N VAL A 131 4.50 -14.97 -1.97
CA VAL A 131 4.46 -16.42 -1.82
C VAL A 131 3.60 -16.81 -0.62
N ALA A 132 2.53 -17.56 -0.86
CA ALA A 132 1.73 -18.14 0.21
C ALA A 132 2.33 -19.46 0.70
N VAL A 133 2.46 -19.58 2.02
CA VAL A 133 2.99 -20.76 2.70
C VAL A 133 1.85 -21.55 3.34
N TYR A 134 1.67 -22.79 2.90
CA TYR A 134 0.65 -23.70 3.43
C TYR A 134 1.29 -24.86 4.18
N ARG A 135 0.71 -25.23 5.32
CA ARG A 135 0.97 -26.51 5.99
C ARG A 135 0.04 -27.58 5.41
N MET A 136 0.61 -28.69 5.01
CA MET A 136 -0.14 -29.81 4.44
C MET A 136 -0.68 -30.74 5.53
N HIS A 137 -2.00 -30.95 5.54
CA HIS A 137 -2.70 -31.98 6.30
C HIS A 137 -3.25 -33.05 5.34
N GLY A 138 -2.37 -33.97 4.97
CA GLY A 138 -2.65 -34.89 3.85
C GLY A 138 -2.72 -34.10 2.55
N ALA A 139 -3.88 -34.10 1.89
CA ALA A 139 -4.09 -33.31 0.68
C ALA A 139 -4.67 -31.91 0.94
N ARG A 140 -4.98 -31.57 2.19
CA ARG A 140 -5.60 -30.28 2.55
C ARG A 140 -4.52 -29.29 2.99
N PRO A 141 -4.22 -28.24 2.20
CA PRO A 141 -3.36 -27.15 2.63
C PRO A 141 -4.09 -26.28 3.68
N VAL A 142 -3.34 -25.74 4.63
CA VAL A 142 -3.82 -24.76 5.61
C VAL A 142 -2.83 -23.60 5.60
N LEU A 143 -3.30 -22.40 5.28
CA LEU A 143 -2.45 -21.21 5.22
C LEU A 143 -1.70 -21.01 6.55
N GLN A 144 -0.44 -20.63 6.47
CA GLN A 144 0.42 -20.31 7.61
C GLN A 144 0.90 -18.88 7.58
N GLN A 145 1.27 -18.39 6.40
CA GLN A 145 1.86 -17.07 6.23
C GLN A 145 1.87 -16.66 4.75
N LEU A 146 1.84 -15.36 4.47
CA LEU A 146 2.27 -14.77 3.20
C LEU A 146 3.71 -14.25 3.35
N LEU A 147 4.52 -14.34 2.30
CA LEU A 147 5.87 -13.80 2.25
C LEU A 147 5.93 -12.78 1.11
N PRO A 148 6.30 -11.52 1.36
CA PRO A 148 6.48 -10.53 0.29
C PRO A 148 7.76 -10.86 -0.47
N THR A 149 7.83 -10.58 -1.77
CA THR A 149 9.03 -10.77 -2.59
C THR A 149 9.35 -9.51 -3.37
N GLY A 150 10.43 -9.52 -4.17
CA GLY A 150 10.54 -8.57 -5.28
C GLY A 150 9.51 -8.87 -6.38
N ILE A 151 9.61 -8.13 -7.48
CA ILE A 151 8.65 -8.16 -8.60
C ILE A 151 8.78 -9.45 -9.43
N GLY A 152 7.71 -10.22 -9.58
CA GLY A 152 7.67 -11.43 -10.43
C GLY A 152 8.43 -12.65 -9.89
N PRO A 153 8.03 -13.25 -8.75
CA PRO A 153 8.71 -14.42 -8.18
C PRO A 153 8.38 -15.76 -8.86
N GLU A 154 9.18 -16.19 -9.82
CA GLU A 154 9.03 -17.54 -10.43
C GLU A 154 9.85 -18.62 -9.71
N GLY A 155 11.04 -18.25 -9.24
CA GLY A 155 12.06 -19.21 -8.83
C GLY A 155 11.93 -19.63 -7.37
N LEU A 156 11.17 -20.67 -7.06
CA LEU A 156 10.98 -21.10 -5.66
C LEU A 156 11.88 -22.28 -5.25
N LYS A 157 12.55 -22.15 -4.10
CA LYS A 157 13.36 -23.22 -3.52
C LYS A 157 13.25 -23.42 -2.02
N ALA A 158 12.77 -24.60 -1.63
CA ALA A 158 12.83 -25.05 -0.25
C ALA A 158 14.21 -25.62 0.10
N ILE A 159 14.78 -25.18 1.23
CA ILE A 159 16.05 -25.68 1.78
C ILE A 159 15.86 -26.07 3.25
N PRO A 160 15.10 -27.15 3.54
CA PRO A 160 14.65 -27.43 4.90
C PRO A 160 15.78 -27.71 5.89
N ARG A 161 16.90 -28.28 5.44
CA ARG A 161 18.09 -28.55 6.28
C ARG A 161 18.66 -27.27 6.92
N ARG A 162 18.48 -26.12 6.27
CA ARG A 162 18.92 -24.81 6.75
C ARG A 162 17.78 -23.98 7.35
N LYS A 163 16.55 -24.54 7.36
CA LYS A 163 15.31 -23.82 7.65
C LYS A 163 15.12 -22.61 6.73
N LEU A 164 15.63 -22.67 5.50
CA LEU A 164 15.54 -21.56 4.54
C LEU A 164 14.57 -21.89 3.42
N PHE A 165 13.88 -20.85 2.95
CA PHE A 165 13.17 -20.81 1.68
C PHE A 165 13.75 -19.65 0.86
N VAL A 166 13.85 -19.82 -0.45
CA VAL A 166 14.39 -18.81 -1.37
C VAL A 166 13.37 -18.59 -2.48
N ALA A 167 13.06 -17.33 -2.76
CA ALA A 167 12.36 -16.90 -3.97
C ALA A 167 13.34 -16.09 -4.82
N ALA A 168 13.36 -16.34 -6.12
CA ALA A 168 14.11 -15.55 -7.10
C ALA A 168 13.11 -14.90 -8.05
N THR A 169 13.35 -13.63 -8.35
CA THR A 169 12.46 -12.85 -9.19
C THR A 169 13.05 -12.70 -10.59
N GLU A 170 12.20 -12.69 -11.61
CA GLU A 170 12.64 -12.74 -13.01
C GLU A 170 12.68 -11.37 -13.70
N THR A 171 11.79 -10.46 -13.30
CA THR A 171 11.60 -9.19 -13.98
C THR A 171 12.53 -8.15 -13.37
N ASP A 172 13.41 -7.57 -14.18
CA ASP A 172 13.99 -6.28 -13.87
C ASP A 172 13.04 -5.19 -14.36
N VAL A 173 12.46 -4.42 -13.44
CA VAL A 173 11.82 -3.15 -13.81
C VAL A 173 12.92 -2.09 -13.76
N PHE A 174 13.87 -2.20 -14.70
CA PHE A 174 15.06 -1.35 -14.73
C PHE A 174 14.67 0.13 -14.77
N ASP A 175 13.64 0.47 -15.54
CA ASP A 175 13.10 1.84 -15.66
C ASP A 175 12.54 2.37 -14.31
N ALA A 176 12.02 1.47 -13.45
CA ALA A 176 11.61 1.77 -12.08
C ALA A 176 12.78 1.68 -11.06
N GLY A 177 13.99 1.32 -11.50
CA GLY A 177 15.17 1.21 -10.63
C GLY A 177 15.16 0.02 -9.67
N ILE A 178 14.26 -0.95 -9.85
CA ILE A 178 14.13 -2.12 -8.97
C ILE A 178 14.86 -3.31 -9.60
N PRO A 179 15.90 -3.87 -8.93
CA PRO A 179 16.64 -4.99 -9.48
C PRO A 179 15.89 -6.30 -9.31
N THR A 180 16.26 -7.31 -10.10
CA THR A 180 15.92 -8.70 -9.78
C THR A 180 16.50 -9.09 -8.41
N MET A 181 15.72 -9.85 -7.63
CA MET A 181 16.02 -10.14 -6.24
C MET A 181 16.14 -11.63 -5.96
N ILE A 182 16.95 -11.96 -4.96
CA ILE A 182 16.93 -13.27 -4.31
C ILE A 182 16.49 -13.04 -2.86
N ASN A 183 15.20 -13.24 -2.60
CA ASN A 183 14.64 -13.11 -1.25
C ASN A 183 14.90 -14.40 -0.47
N ILE A 184 15.56 -14.29 0.69
CA ILE A 184 15.93 -15.44 1.53
C ILE A 184 15.17 -15.38 2.85
N PHE A 185 14.22 -16.30 3.02
CA PHE A 185 13.42 -16.41 4.23
C PHE A 185 13.96 -17.51 5.14
N GLN A 186 13.92 -17.27 6.45
CA GLN A 186 14.28 -18.28 7.44
C GLN A 186 13.09 -18.59 8.34
N ARG A 187 12.69 -19.86 8.40
CA ARG A 187 11.67 -20.33 9.33
C ARG A 187 12.15 -20.23 10.77
N ARG A 188 11.39 -19.52 11.59
CA ARG A 188 11.59 -19.37 13.05
C ARG A 188 10.30 -19.74 13.80
N GLU A 189 10.39 -19.86 15.12
CA GLU A 189 9.22 -19.98 15.99
C GLU A 189 8.69 -18.57 16.31
N GLY A 190 7.37 -18.40 16.37
CA GLY A 190 6.71 -17.11 16.61
C GLY A 190 5.76 -16.70 15.49
N LEU A 191 5.21 -15.50 15.61
CA LEU A 191 4.41 -14.87 14.56
C LEU A 191 5.33 -14.43 13.42
N GLY A 192 4.82 -14.48 12.19
CA GLY A 192 5.49 -13.91 11.04
C GLY A 192 5.58 -12.39 11.15
N ASN A 193 6.59 -11.78 10.51
CA ASN A 193 6.70 -10.32 10.43
C ASN A 193 5.78 -9.73 9.37
N TYR A 194 5.31 -10.54 8.41
CA TYR A 194 4.46 -10.16 7.29
C TYR A 194 3.32 -11.18 7.13
N PRO A 195 2.09 -10.76 6.77
CA PRO A 195 1.66 -9.36 6.55
C PRO A 195 1.65 -8.54 7.84
N GLN A 196 1.76 -7.22 7.71
CA GLN A 196 1.72 -6.27 8.83
C GLN A 196 0.33 -5.64 9.00
N ILE A 197 -0.42 -5.57 7.90
CA ILE A 197 -1.82 -5.17 7.81
C ILE A 197 -2.54 -6.11 6.83
N VAL A 198 -3.78 -6.45 7.11
CA VAL A 198 -4.68 -7.22 6.24
C VAL A 198 -6.10 -6.68 6.36
N SER A 199 -7.00 -7.07 5.48
CA SER A 199 -8.42 -6.78 5.63
C SER A 199 -9.23 -7.94 6.18
N ALA A 200 -10.32 -7.58 6.85
CA ALA A 200 -11.39 -8.50 7.21
C ALA A 200 -12.26 -8.79 5.98
N ASP A 201 -13.16 -9.76 6.15
CA ASP A 201 -14.25 -9.97 5.21
C ASP A 201 -15.37 -8.94 5.42
N ASP A 202 -15.99 -8.51 4.32
CA ASP A 202 -17.18 -7.67 4.29
C ASP A 202 -18.45 -8.42 4.74
N ALA A 203 -19.60 -7.76 4.66
CA ALA A 203 -20.88 -8.36 5.02
C ALA A 203 -21.29 -9.57 4.15
N ASN A 204 -20.69 -9.75 2.97
CA ASN A 204 -20.92 -10.86 2.07
C ASN A 204 -19.90 -12.00 2.25
N GLY A 205 -18.91 -11.83 3.13
CA GLY A 205 -17.84 -12.80 3.33
C GLY A 205 -16.72 -12.73 2.29
N LEU A 206 -16.56 -11.57 1.64
CA LEU A 206 -15.49 -11.29 0.68
C LEU A 206 -14.44 -10.38 1.33
N PRO A 207 -13.14 -10.56 1.07
CA PRO A 207 -12.13 -9.67 1.64
C PRO A 207 -12.40 -8.23 1.19
N ILE A 208 -12.32 -7.28 2.12
CA ILE A 208 -12.41 -5.86 1.78
C ILE A 208 -11.19 -5.52 0.90
N PRO A 209 -11.37 -5.08 -0.35
CA PRO A 209 -10.22 -4.81 -1.21
C PRO A 209 -9.57 -3.48 -0.83
N TRP A 210 -8.24 -3.45 -0.87
CA TRP A 210 -7.44 -2.27 -0.61
C TRP A 210 -6.07 -2.43 -1.28
N VAL A 211 -5.47 -1.30 -1.65
CA VAL A 211 -4.08 -1.09 -2.07
C VAL A 211 -3.77 0.40 -1.87
N ALA A 212 -2.53 0.79 -2.07
CA ALA A 212 -2.07 2.18 -2.15
C ALA A 212 -2.55 3.07 -1.00
N LEU A 213 -2.12 2.73 0.22
CA LEU A 213 -2.46 3.49 1.43
C LEU A 213 -1.58 4.75 1.53
N SER A 214 -2.19 5.92 1.42
CA SER A 214 -1.47 7.18 1.23
C SER A 214 -1.42 8.14 2.43
N ASP A 215 -2.20 7.92 3.49
CA ASP A 215 -2.02 8.67 4.74
C ASP A 215 -2.66 7.91 5.91
N LEU A 216 -2.39 8.36 7.16
CA LEU A 216 -3.01 7.86 8.38
C LEU A 216 -3.57 8.98 9.26
N ALA A 217 -4.76 8.76 9.79
CA ALA A 217 -5.31 9.51 10.91
C ALA A 217 -5.66 8.56 12.06
N ALA A 218 -5.64 9.05 13.29
CA ALA A 218 -6.19 8.31 14.42
C ALA A 218 -7.62 8.76 14.74
N ASP A 219 -8.41 7.83 15.26
CA ASP A 219 -9.64 8.19 15.95
C ASP A 219 -9.30 9.00 17.22
N PRO A 220 -9.95 10.16 17.45
CA PRO A 220 -9.63 11.02 18.58
C PRO A 220 -10.08 10.45 19.94
N ILE A 221 -10.88 9.38 19.94
CA ILE A 221 -11.48 8.79 21.15
C ILE A 221 -11.02 7.33 21.33
N ASP A 222 -11.08 6.53 20.27
CA ASP A 222 -10.73 5.12 20.31
C ASP A 222 -9.23 4.91 19.99
N PRO A 223 -8.39 4.53 20.98
CA PRO A 223 -6.96 4.33 20.74
C PRO A 223 -6.65 3.16 19.79
N HIS A 224 -7.62 2.30 19.49
CA HIS A 224 -7.43 1.14 18.62
C HIS A 224 -7.93 1.35 17.20
N THR A 225 -8.46 2.54 16.88
CA THR A 225 -8.98 2.83 15.54
C THR A 225 -8.09 3.86 14.85
N LEU A 226 -7.59 3.50 13.67
CA LEU A 226 -6.98 4.41 12.71
C LEU A 226 -7.82 4.48 11.43
N TYR A 227 -7.55 5.49 10.62
CA TYR A 227 -8.11 5.67 9.29
C TYR A 227 -6.98 5.83 8.28
N ALA A 228 -7.17 5.28 7.08
CA ALA A 228 -6.29 5.50 5.94
C ALA A 228 -7.10 5.87 4.70
N VAL A 229 -6.43 6.36 3.65
CA VAL A 229 -7.05 6.65 2.35
C VAL A 229 -6.33 5.92 1.22
N SER A 230 -7.04 5.66 0.12
CA SER A 230 -6.44 5.23 -1.14
C SER A 230 -6.13 6.42 -2.04
N ASP A 231 -5.03 6.35 -2.78
CA ASP A 231 -4.69 7.30 -3.84
C ASP A 231 -5.49 7.08 -5.14
N SER A 232 -5.03 7.75 -6.20
CA SER A 232 -5.56 7.63 -7.56
C SER A 232 -5.20 6.36 -8.33
N PHE A 233 -4.50 5.39 -7.73
CA PHE A 233 -4.37 4.05 -8.31
C PHE A 233 -5.75 3.42 -8.48
N LEU A 234 -6.67 3.70 -7.56
CA LEU A 234 -8.06 3.30 -7.69
C LEU A 234 -8.87 4.41 -8.37
N ALA A 235 -9.79 4.06 -9.28
CA ALA A 235 -10.68 5.03 -9.94
C ALA A 235 -11.64 5.76 -8.97
N LYS A 236 -11.68 5.36 -7.70
CA LYS A 236 -12.44 5.99 -6.63
C LYS A 236 -11.57 6.16 -5.39
N GLY A 237 -11.74 7.27 -4.69
CA GLY A 237 -11.14 7.49 -3.39
C GLY A 237 -11.90 6.75 -2.29
N TYR A 238 -11.18 6.07 -1.41
CA TYR A 238 -11.74 5.34 -0.28
C TYR A 238 -11.12 5.76 1.03
N ILE A 239 -11.92 5.69 2.09
CA ILE A 239 -11.47 5.79 3.48
C ILE A 239 -11.55 4.38 4.08
N TYR A 240 -10.46 3.90 4.66
CA TYR A 240 -10.38 2.60 5.35
C TYR A 240 -10.40 2.81 6.85
N THR A 241 -11.17 1.99 7.57
CA THR A 241 -11.13 1.92 9.05
C THR A 241 -10.24 0.75 9.46
N ILE A 242 -9.25 1.00 10.33
CA ILE A 242 -8.21 0.05 10.71
C ILE A 242 -8.25 -0.18 12.22
N ASP A 243 -8.40 -1.43 12.63
CA ASP A 243 -8.21 -1.88 14.01
C ASP A 243 -6.74 -2.24 14.24
N VAL A 244 -6.10 -1.56 15.18
CA VAL A 244 -4.68 -1.75 15.56
C VAL A 244 -4.51 -2.43 16.93
N SER A 245 -5.55 -3.07 17.46
CA SER A 245 -5.51 -3.78 18.75
C SER A 245 -4.73 -5.10 18.73
N ASP A 246 -4.47 -5.67 17.54
CA ASP A 246 -3.69 -6.89 17.34
C ASP A 246 -2.71 -6.76 16.15
N LYS A 247 -1.85 -7.76 15.95
CA LYS A 247 -0.92 -7.85 14.82
C LYS A 247 -1.20 -9.11 13.98
N PRO A 248 -1.41 -9.00 12.65
CA PRO A 248 -1.41 -7.78 11.84
C PRO A 248 -2.57 -6.83 12.20
N ALA A 249 -2.41 -5.55 11.85
CA ALA A 249 -3.52 -4.60 11.88
C ALA A 249 -4.62 -5.05 10.90
N LEU A 250 -5.87 -4.69 11.17
CA LEU A 250 -7.03 -5.20 10.45
C LEU A 250 -7.86 -4.07 9.85
N ILE A 251 -7.93 -3.97 8.53
CA ILE A 251 -8.93 -3.13 7.85
C ILE A 251 -10.30 -3.76 8.04
N THR A 252 -11.18 -3.08 8.76
CA THR A 252 -12.52 -3.57 9.14
C THR A 252 -13.64 -2.99 8.31
N ALA A 253 -13.41 -1.86 7.64
CA ALA A 253 -14.38 -1.22 6.76
C ALA A 253 -13.69 -0.40 5.66
N ARG A 254 -14.41 -0.21 4.56
CA ARG A 254 -14.06 0.67 3.44
C ARG A 254 -15.28 1.54 3.11
N LEU A 255 -15.05 2.83 2.98
CA LEU A 255 -16.07 3.84 2.68
C LEU A 255 -15.68 4.57 1.40
N GLU A 256 -16.53 4.54 0.37
CA GLU A 256 -16.32 5.31 -0.85
C GLU A 256 -16.59 6.79 -0.60
N VAL A 257 -15.69 7.67 -1.05
CA VAL A 257 -15.92 9.12 -1.04
C VAL A 257 -16.80 9.48 -2.23
N GLN A 258 -18.01 9.99 -1.95
CA GLN A 258 -19.00 10.34 -2.96
C GLN A 258 -18.67 11.70 -3.61
N SER A 259 -17.60 11.73 -4.40
CA SER A 259 -17.18 12.90 -5.17
C SER A 259 -17.54 12.79 -6.64
N ALA A 260 -17.85 13.93 -7.25
CA ALA A 260 -17.96 14.05 -8.71
C ALA A 260 -16.59 14.21 -9.38
N ASP A 261 -15.57 14.61 -8.61
CA ASP A 261 -14.20 14.81 -9.06
C ASP A 261 -13.43 13.48 -9.02
N ALA A 262 -12.47 13.32 -9.94
CA ALA A 262 -11.46 12.27 -9.82
C ALA A 262 -10.49 12.68 -8.70
N LEU A 263 -10.35 11.82 -7.70
CA LEU A 263 -9.58 12.08 -6.49
C LEU A 263 -8.23 11.38 -6.55
N ASP A 264 -7.29 11.96 -5.81
CA ASP A 264 -5.97 11.42 -5.56
C ASP A 264 -5.66 11.68 -4.09
N LEU A 265 -6.19 10.84 -3.20
CA LEU A 265 -6.20 11.18 -1.78
C LEU A 265 -4.84 10.89 -1.16
N GLU A 266 -4.16 11.95 -0.74
CA GLU A 266 -2.84 11.89 -0.08
C GLU A 266 -2.89 12.44 1.34
N GLY A 267 -4.10 12.65 1.88
CA GLY A 267 -4.28 13.20 3.21
C GLY A 267 -5.59 12.79 3.85
N VAL A 268 -5.55 12.39 5.11
CA VAL A 268 -6.73 12.19 5.96
C VAL A 268 -6.53 12.76 7.36
N ALA A 269 -7.54 13.45 7.86
CA ALA A 269 -7.62 13.89 9.25
C ALA A 269 -9.05 13.77 9.77
N VAL A 270 -9.19 13.58 11.09
CA VAL A 270 -10.51 13.61 11.76
C VAL A 270 -10.72 15.00 12.35
N GLY A 271 -11.76 15.69 11.87
CA GLY A 271 -12.15 17.00 12.36
C GLY A 271 -12.74 16.96 13.77
N PRO A 272 -12.83 18.11 14.46
CA PRO A 272 -13.33 18.17 15.84
C PRO A 272 -14.84 17.90 15.97
N ASP A 273 -15.59 17.86 14.86
CA ASP A 273 -16.98 17.43 14.77
C ASP A 273 -17.15 15.96 14.35
N GLY A 274 -16.04 15.25 14.12
CA GLY A 274 -16.01 13.86 13.68
C GLY A 274 -16.07 13.68 12.16
N SER A 275 -16.19 14.75 11.36
CA SER A 275 -16.07 14.65 9.91
C SER A 275 -14.65 14.30 9.48
N PHE A 276 -14.53 13.59 8.36
CA PHE A 276 -13.23 13.43 7.71
C PHE A 276 -12.87 14.70 6.94
N TRP A 277 -11.60 15.05 6.99
CA TRP A 277 -10.99 16.05 6.13
C TRP A 277 -9.95 15.36 5.26
N LEU A 278 -10.08 15.51 3.95
CA LEU A 278 -9.24 14.84 2.98
C LEU A 278 -8.45 15.85 2.15
N GLY A 279 -7.19 15.52 1.86
CA GLY A 279 -6.36 16.24 0.89
C GLY A 279 -6.28 15.44 -0.40
N SER A 280 -6.65 16.04 -1.53
CA SER A 280 -6.45 15.46 -2.86
C SER A 280 -5.26 16.11 -3.54
N GLU A 281 -4.28 15.31 -3.98
CA GLU A 281 -3.00 15.77 -4.53
C GLU A 281 -3.22 16.73 -5.68
N GLY A 282 -4.08 16.36 -6.63
CA GLY A 282 -4.24 16.99 -7.94
C GLY A 282 -3.16 16.53 -8.93
N GLN A 283 -3.36 16.78 -10.23
CA GLN A 283 -2.42 16.27 -11.25
C GLN A 283 -2.28 17.24 -12.43
N THR A 284 -1.03 17.55 -12.82
CA THR A 284 -0.75 18.30 -14.05
C THR A 284 0.53 17.80 -14.75
N PRO A 285 0.48 17.42 -16.04
CA PRO A 285 -0.73 17.30 -16.88
C PRO A 285 -1.62 16.13 -16.40
N GLY A 286 -2.94 16.20 -16.61
CA GLY A 286 -3.85 15.12 -16.20
C GLY A 286 -5.24 15.62 -15.80
N GLY A 287 -5.31 16.81 -15.21
CA GLY A 287 -6.58 17.52 -15.01
C GLY A 287 -7.31 17.19 -13.69
N ARG A 288 -6.73 16.38 -12.81
CA ARG A 288 -7.20 16.27 -11.41
C ARG A 288 -6.92 17.56 -10.66
N GLU A 289 -7.86 17.98 -9.83
CA GLU A 289 -7.77 19.22 -9.07
C GLU A 289 -7.14 19.00 -7.70
N ASN A 290 -6.36 19.97 -7.24
CA ASN A 290 -5.87 19.98 -5.86
C ASN A 290 -7.03 20.44 -4.96
N LEU A 291 -7.52 19.56 -4.09
CA LEU A 291 -8.74 19.80 -3.32
C LEU A 291 -8.56 19.49 -1.84
N VAL A 292 -9.24 20.25 -0.99
CA VAL A 292 -9.53 19.88 0.38
C VAL A 292 -11.01 19.56 0.47
N LEU A 293 -11.35 18.38 0.99
CA LEU A 293 -12.73 17.91 1.12
C LEU A 293 -13.09 17.71 2.58
N LYS A 294 -14.30 18.13 2.99
CA LYS A 294 -14.93 17.69 4.23
C LYS A 294 -15.95 16.61 3.90
N VAL A 295 -15.90 15.47 4.57
CA VAL A 295 -16.67 14.27 4.21
C VAL A 295 -17.43 13.74 5.42
N ASP A 296 -18.68 13.33 5.20
CA ASP A 296 -19.52 12.68 6.19
C ASP A 296 -19.02 11.25 6.47
N PRO A 297 -18.67 10.91 7.73
CA PRO A 297 -18.12 9.61 8.06
C PRO A 297 -19.15 8.47 7.98
N ALA A 298 -20.45 8.77 7.91
CA ALA A 298 -21.51 7.76 7.89
C ALA A 298 -21.72 7.16 6.49
N ASP A 299 -21.56 7.94 5.43
CA ASP A 299 -21.88 7.52 4.06
C ASP A 299 -20.92 8.02 2.97
N GLY A 300 -19.89 8.79 3.35
CA GLY A 300 -18.88 9.29 2.42
C GLY A 300 -19.33 10.50 1.60
N THR A 301 -20.47 11.11 1.92
CA THR A 301 -20.95 12.32 1.24
C THR A 301 -19.96 13.46 1.41
N VAL A 302 -19.55 14.10 0.31
CA VAL A 302 -18.77 15.34 0.35
C VAL A 302 -19.66 16.49 0.83
N LEU A 303 -19.33 17.04 1.99
CA LEU A 303 -20.02 18.15 2.65
C LEU A 303 -19.49 19.50 2.19
N GLU A 304 -18.17 19.61 2.02
CA GLU A 304 -17.50 20.82 1.55
C GLU A 304 -16.37 20.47 0.59
N ARG A 305 -16.19 21.31 -0.43
CA ARG A 305 -15.12 21.22 -1.42
C ARG A 305 -14.40 22.56 -1.48
N ILE A 306 -13.12 22.58 -1.14
CA ILE A 306 -12.30 23.78 -0.99
C ILE A 306 -11.13 23.69 -1.96
N GLU A 307 -10.97 24.72 -2.77
CA GLU A 307 -9.86 24.85 -3.72
C GLU A 307 -8.71 25.63 -3.10
N LEU A 308 -7.48 25.32 -3.53
CA LEU A 308 -6.35 26.21 -3.30
C LEU A 308 -6.53 27.52 -4.08
N PRO A 309 -5.86 28.63 -3.68
CA PRO A 309 -5.94 29.88 -4.41
C PRO A 309 -5.51 29.72 -5.89
N ALA A 310 -6.27 30.32 -6.81
CA ALA A 310 -6.01 30.22 -8.25
C ALA A 310 -4.57 30.64 -8.63
N ASP A 311 -4.07 31.74 -8.06
CA ASP A 311 -2.71 32.22 -8.31
C ASP A 311 -1.61 31.22 -7.86
N LEU A 312 -1.91 30.35 -6.88
CA LEU A 312 -1.00 29.27 -6.46
C LEU A 312 -1.11 28.07 -7.40
N ILE A 313 -2.34 27.71 -7.81
CA ILE A 313 -2.60 26.64 -8.77
C ILE A 313 -1.95 26.92 -10.13
N ASP A 314 -1.91 28.17 -10.58
CA ASP A 314 -1.26 28.57 -11.83
C ASP A 314 0.24 28.22 -11.87
N GLU A 315 0.88 28.04 -10.71
CA GLU A 315 2.31 27.71 -10.59
C GLU A 315 2.57 26.22 -10.27
N ARG A 316 1.52 25.39 -10.24
CA ARG A 316 1.60 23.99 -9.83
C ARG A 316 2.41 23.14 -10.80
N ARG A 317 2.91 22.02 -10.28
CA ARG A 317 3.62 20.98 -11.05
C ARG A 317 2.77 19.70 -11.09
N GLY A 318 3.39 18.60 -11.49
CA GLY A 318 2.78 17.26 -11.38
C GLY A 318 2.84 16.68 -9.96
N ASN A 319 2.89 17.54 -8.93
CA ASN A 319 2.76 17.14 -7.53
C ASN A 319 1.85 18.13 -6.81
N GLY A 320 1.38 17.80 -5.61
CA GLY A 320 0.55 18.73 -4.83
C GLY A 320 0.36 18.46 -3.35
N ILE A 321 -0.90 18.35 -2.93
CA ILE A 321 -1.25 18.17 -1.51
C ILE A 321 -0.84 16.76 -1.09
N GLU A 322 -0.04 16.65 -0.03
CA GLU A 322 0.58 15.41 0.44
C GLU A 322 0.43 15.32 1.96
N GLY A 323 -0.81 15.33 2.42
CA GLY A 323 -1.13 15.30 3.84
C GLY A 323 -1.96 16.48 4.29
N ILE A 324 -2.77 16.21 5.30
CA ILE A 324 -3.71 17.16 5.87
C ILE A 324 -3.75 17.01 7.38
N ALA A 325 -3.79 18.13 8.11
CA ALA A 325 -3.99 18.13 9.55
C ALA A 325 -5.08 19.14 9.92
N VAL A 326 -5.87 18.83 10.95
CA VAL A 326 -6.96 19.70 11.40
C VAL A 326 -6.83 19.97 12.89
N THR A 327 -6.99 21.24 13.25
CA THR A 327 -7.06 21.68 14.65
C THR A 327 -8.22 22.65 14.86
N GLY A 328 -8.44 23.10 16.09
CA GLY A 328 -9.48 24.07 16.42
C GLY A 328 -10.76 23.41 16.93
N THR A 329 -11.90 24.03 16.65
CA THR A 329 -13.22 23.60 17.15
C THR A 329 -14.24 23.63 16.01
N PRO A 330 -15.38 22.92 16.13
CA PRO A 330 -16.38 22.88 15.06
C PRO A 330 -16.80 24.28 14.57
N GLY A 331 -16.73 24.51 13.25
CA GLY A 331 -16.99 25.79 12.58
C GLY A 331 -15.88 26.86 12.71
N ASN A 332 -14.77 26.53 13.37
CA ASN A 332 -13.57 27.36 13.49
C ASN A 332 -12.31 26.49 13.35
N GLU A 333 -12.39 25.48 12.50
CA GLU A 333 -11.29 24.59 12.18
C GLU A 333 -10.18 25.37 11.47
N LEU A 334 -8.94 25.02 11.80
CA LEU A 334 -7.76 25.38 11.03
C LEU A 334 -7.29 24.11 10.32
N VAL A 335 -7.37 24.12 9.00
CA VAL A 335 -7.02 22.99 8.14
C VAL A 335 -5.68 23.28 7.49
N TYR A 336 -4.71 22.41 7.71
CA TYR A 336 -3.35 22.53 7.23
C TYR A 336 -3.13 21.52 6.11
N VAL A 337 -2.44 21.94 5.04
CA VAL A 337 -2.04 21.04 3.95
C VAL A 337 -0.54 21.17 3.70
N ALA A 338 0.14 20.03 3.55
CA ALA A 338 1.52 19.99 3.11
C ALA A 338 1.55 19.97 1.57
N ILE A 339 2.36 20.83 0.95
CA ILE A 339 2.61 20.77 -0.49
C ILE A 339 3.92 20.02 -0.73
N GLN A 340 3.91 18.95 -1.54
CA GLN A 340 5.05 18.02 -1.71
C GLN A 340 6.37 18.76 -1.91
N ARG A 341 6.39 19.62 -2.94
CA ARG A 341 7.59 20.26 -3.45
C ARG A 341 7.31 21.69 -3.83
N ALA A 342 8.38 22.44 -4.03
CA ALA A 342 8.29 23.79 -4.52
C ALA A 342 7.47 23.84 -5.82
N TRP A 343 6.47 24.73 -5.82
CA TRP A 343 5.75 25.24 -6.98
C TRP A 343 6.27 26.64 -7.30
N PRO A 344 7.49 26.77 -7.86
CA PRO A 344 8.02 28.06 -8.26
C PRO A 344 7.38 28.47 -9.59
N LYS A 345 7.29 29.78 -9.78
CA LYS A 345 6.86 30.37 -11.03
C LYS A 345 7.80 30.00 -12.18
N GLU A 346 7.32 30.06 -13.43
CA GLU A 346 8.20 29.97 -14.59
C GLU A 346 9.35 31.00 -14.48
N GLY A 347 10.59 30.50 -14.35
CA GLY A 347 11.81 31.31 -14.17
C GLY A 347 12.26 31.50 -12.72
N ASP A 348 11.57 30.94 -11.74
CA ASP A 348 11.96 30.89 -10.33
C ASP A 348 12.72 29.58 -10.03
N ASP A 349 13.86 29.72 -9.36
CA ASP A 349 14.81 28.65 -9.05
C ASP A 349 14.80 28.22 -7.57
N ASP A 350 13.88 28.75 -6.75
CA ASP A 350 13.67 28.23 -5.39
C ASP A 350 13.11 26.81 -5.46
N LYS A 351 14.04 25.85 -5.41
CA LYS A 351 13.78 24.41 -5.27
C LYS A 351 13.90 23.95 -3.82
N LEU A 352 14.20 24.86 -2.90
CA LEU A 352 14.59 24.53 -1.53
C LEU A 352 13.42 24.66 -0.56
N ASN A 353 12.46 25.54 -0.83
CA ASN A 353 11.31 25.73 0.03
C ASN A 353 10.02 25.28 -0.65
N THR A 354 9.29 24.40 0.03
CA THR A 354 7.88 24.17 -0.25
C THR A 354 7.00 24.99 0.69
N LYS A 355 5.69 24.74 0.71
CA LYS A 355 4.71 25.51 1.47
C LYS A 355 3.88 24.59 2.36
N ILE A 356 3.51 25.10 3.52
CA ILE A 356 2.39 24.59 4.29
C ILE A 356 1.28 25.62 4.18
N GLY A 357 0.13 25.19 3.65
CA GLY A 357 -1.08 26.00 3.59
C GLY A 357 -1.89 25.85 4.87
N ARG A 358 -2.58 26.91 5.26
CA ARG A 358 -3.58 26.92 6.34
C ARG A 358 -4.84 27.61 5.84
N PHE A 359 -5.92 26.84 5.80
CA PHE A 359 -7.27 27.31 5.55
C PHE A 359 -8.00 27.51 6.89
N GLU A 360 -8.60 28.68 7.08
CA GLU A 360 -9.43 28.99 8.24
C GLU A 360 -10.91 28.93 7.84
N VAL A 361 -11.63 27.93 8.36
CA VAL A 361 -13.04 27.68 8.02
C VAL A 361 -13.95 28.85 8.38
N SER A 362 -13.67 29.52 9.50
CA SER A 362 -14.51 30.63 9.99
C SER A 362 -14.48 31.86 9.08
N SER A 363 -13.37 32.05 8.35
CA SER A 363 -13.12 33.23 7.52
C SER A 363 -13.10 32.92 6.03
N ASP A 364 -13.06 31.64 5.64
CA ASP A 364 -12.90 31.18 4.26
C ASP A 364 -11.64 31.76 3.60
N THR A 365 -10.52 31.69 4.33
CA THR A 365 -9.25 32.26 3.85
C THR A 365 -8.09 31.29 3.92
N TRP A 366 -7.29 31.31 2.85
CA TRP A 366 -6.00 30.65 2.77
C TRP A 366 -4.86 31.58 3.18
N SER A 367 -3.90 31.00 3.89
CA SER A 367 -2.66 31.64 4.28
C SER A 367 -1.54 30.60 4.29
N PHE A 368 -0.27 31.01 4.15
CA PHE A 368 0.85 30.11 3.90
C PHE A 368 2.09 30.50 4.69
N VAL A 369 2.95 29.52 4.90
CA VAL A 369 4.35 29.65 5.33
C VAL A 369 5.24 28.84 4.39
N HIS A 370 6.54 29.17 4.36
CA HIS A 370 7.54 28.32 3.71
C HIS A 370 8.02 27.24 4.67
N TYR A 371 8.13 26.02 4.15
CA TYR A 371 8.80 24.90 4.79
C TYR A 371 10.13 24.63 4.05
N PRO A 372 11.28 24.67 4.74
CA PRO A 372 12.57 24.37 4.11
C PRO A 372 12.77 22.85 3.99
N LEU A 373 13.01 22.35 2.78
CA LEU A 373 13.38 20.96 2.51
C LEU A 373 14.87 20.73 2.82
N GLU A 374 15.21 19.53 3.24
CA GLU A 374 16.58 19.04 3.30
C GLU A 374 17.18 19.03 1.90
N ALA A 375 18.50 19.15 1.85
CA ALA A 375 19.22 19.03 0.60
C ALA A 375 19.27 17.56 0.17
N GLU A 376 18.96 17.32 -1.10
CA GLU A 376 19.23 16.07 -1.78
C GLU A 376 20.73 15.71 -1.74
N GLN A 377 21.04 14.43 -1.55
CA GLN A 377 22.42 13.92 -1.59
C GLN A 377 22.72 13.21 -2.91
N GLU A 378 22.13 12.03 -3.15
CA GLU A 378 22.32 11.17 -4.34
C GLU A 378 20.96 10.70 -4.96
N GLY A 379 19.85 11.41 -4.65
CA GLY A 379 18.49 11.19 -5.18
C GLY A 379 18.05 12.06 -6.37
N ASP A 380 16.74 12.05 -6.69
CA ASP A 380 16.09 12.92 -7.70
C ASP A 380 15.31 14.12 -7.08
N TRP A 381 14.64 13.90 -5.94
CA TRP A 381 14.10 14.99 -5.13
C TRP A 381 13.83 14.57 -3.67
N ILE A 382 13.73 15.58 -2.79
CA ILE A 382 13.15 15.46 -1.44
C ILE A 382 11.84 16.27 -1.39
N GLY A 383 10.82 15.73 -0.72
CA GLY A 383 9.49 16.33 -0.63
C GLY A 383 8.74 15.92 0.63
N LEU A 384 7.62 16.61 0.87
CA LEU A 384 6.69 16.29 1.95
C LEU A 384 5.73 15.17 1.52
N SER A 385 5.32 14.36 2.49
CA SER A 385 4.55 13.11 2.28
C SER A 385 3.67 12.84 3.50
N GLY A 386 3.15 13.89 4.16
CA GLY A 386 2.34 13.75 5.36
C GLY A 386 2.52 14.89 6.36
N ILE A 387 1.45 15.21 7.09
CA ILE A 387 1.47 16.16 8.22
C ILE A 387 0.45 15.75 9.28
N THR A 388 0.89 15.68 10.53
CA THR A 388 0.06 15.24 11.66
C THR A 388 0.10 16.29 12.77
N ALA A 389 -1.07 16.69 13.27
CA ALA A 389 -1.16 17.56 14.44
C ALA A 389 -0.87 16.74 15.72
N MET A 390 0.06 17.22 16.54
CA MET A 390 0.47 16.53 17.76
C MET A 390 -0.27 17.06 18.99
N PRO A 391 -0.51 16.24 20.04
CA PRO A 391 -1.25 16.64 21.24
C PRO A 391 -0.64 17.83 22.01
N ASN A 392 0.66 18.07 21.86
CA ASN A 392 1.38 19.19 22.46
C ASN A 392 1.20 20.52 21.69
N GLY A 393 0.51 20.51 20.55
CA GLY A 393 0.26 21.67 19.69
C GLY A 393 1.32 21.91 18.61
N THR A 394 2.36 21.07 18.51
CA THR A 394 3.27 21.06 17.35
C THR A 394 2.69 20.21 16.22
N PHE A 395 3.40 20.17 15.10
CA PHE A 395 3.06 19.35 13.94
C PHE A 395 4.27 18.50 13.59
N TRP A 396 4.03 17.24 13.27
CA TRP A 396 5.05 16.36 12.72
C TRP A 396 4.80 16.18 11.24
N VAL A 397 5.84 16.38 10.43
CA VAL A 397 5.79 16.39 8.97
C VAL A 397 6.69 15.28 8.47
N ILE A 398 6.19 14.46 7.54
CA ILE A 398 7.00 13.46 6.87
C ILE A 398 7.73 14.14 5.71
N GLU A 399 9.04 13.92 5.67
CA GLU A 399 9.89 14.34 4.57
C GLU A 399 10.68 13.14 4.07
N ARG A 400 10.55 12.89 2.76
CA ARG A 400 11.15 11.75 2.11
C ARG A 400 11.86 12.11 0.82
N ASP A 401 12.82 11.29 0.44
CA ASP A 401 13.34 11.25 -0.93
C ASP A 401 12.41 10.45 -1.86
N LYS A 402 12.62 10.61 -3.18
CA LYS A 402 12.01 9.76 -4.24
C LYS A 402 12.46 8.29 -4.19
N GLY A 403 13.44 7.92 -3.36
CA GLY A 403 13.94 6.54 -3.32
C GLY A 403 14.57 6.10 -4.65
N TRP A 404 14.08 5.02 -5.27
CA TRP A 404 14.67 4.34 -6.44
C TRP A 404 14.10 4.80 -7.79
N GLY A 405 14.85 4.57 -8.86
CA GLY A 405 14.52 4.90 -10.24
C GLY A 405 15.76 5.00 -11.12
N ASP A 406 15.59 5.21 -12.42
CA ASP A 406 16.69 5.35 -13.40
C ASP A 406 17.78 6.36 -13.02
N SER A 407 17.41 7.38 -12.25
CA SER A 407 18.26 8.49 -11.85
C SER A 407 18.78 8.42 -10.42
N THR A 408 18.35 7.43 -9.62
CA THR A 408 18.72 7.34 -8.20
C THR A 408 19.49 6.05 -7.91
N ALA A 409 20.48 6.15 -7.03
CA ALA A 409 21.15 4.95 -6.53
C ALA A 409 20.14 4.04 -5.82
N PRO A 410 20.39 2.72 -5.69
CA PRO A 410 19.48 1.78 -4.99
C PRO A 410 19.35 2.01 -3.48
N ASN A 411 19.63 3.21 -2.98
CA ASN A 411 19.61 3.56 -1.58
C ASN A 411 18.55 4.63 -1.33
N ALA A 412 17.55 4.30 -0.51
CA ALA A 412 16.73 5.31 0.13
C ALA A 412 17.60 6.19 1.04
N GLU A 413 17.51 7.50 0.89
CA GLU A 413 18.36 8.47 1.59
C GLU A 413 17.69 9.02 2.84
N LEU A 414 16.38 9.26 2.77
CA LEU A 414 15.65 9.97 3.82
C LEU A 414 14.21 9.49 3.87
N LYS A 415 13.79 8.91 4.98
CA LYS A 415 12.38 8.68 5.33
C LYS A 415 12.17 9.24 6.73
N ALA A 416 12.03 10.54 6.88
CA ALA A 416 12.19 11.21 8.16
C ALA A 416 10.94 11.96 8.62
N ILE A 417 10.81 12.07 9.94
CA ILE A 417 9.78 12.85 10.61
C ILE A 417 10.45 14.08 11.22
N PHE A 418 9.91 15.26 10.92
CA PHE A 418 10.35 16.54 11.45
C PHE A 418 9.25 17.21 12.26
N GLU A 419 9.61 17.79 13.41
CA GLU A 419 8.72 18.62 14.20
C GLU A 419 8.78 20.08 13.74
N VAL A 420 7.61 20.71 13.64
CA VAL A 420 7.41 22.12 13.27
C VAL A 420 6.40 22.77 14.22
N ASP A 421 6.70 23.99 14.69
CA ASP A 421 5.75 24.83 15.42
C ASP A 421 5.00 25.77 14.45
N LEU A 422 3.87 25.28 13.91
CA LEU A 422 3.01 26.08 13.04
C LEU A 422 2.07 27.00 13.83
N ALA A 423 1.81 26.72 15.11
CA ALA A 423 0.93 27.55 15.93
C ALA A 423 1.55 28.93 16.21
N ALA A 424 2.88 29.00 16.33
CA ALA A 424 3.62 30.24 16.51
C ALA A 424 3.94 30.99 15.21
N ALA A 425 3.80 30.35 14.05
CA ALA A 425 4.21 30.90 12.76
C ALA A 425 3.23 31.98 12.23
N GLN A 426 3.77 32.97 11.51
CA GLN A 426 2.98 34.01 10.85
C GLN A 426 2.60 33.58 9.44
N PHE A 427 1.45 32.93 9.33
CA PHE A 427 0.83 32.65 8.04
C PHE A 427 0.40 33.95 7.34
N ARG A 428 0.65 34.03 6.04
CA ARG A 428 0.35 35.20 5.21
C ARG A 428 -0.32 34.80 3.90
N PRO A 429 -1.11 35.68 3.25
CA PRO A 429 -1.68 35.37 1.95
C PRO A 429 -0.61 35.02 0.92
N TYR A 430 -0.95 34.13 -0.01
CA TYR A 430 -0.08 33.82 -1.15
C TYR A 430 0.24 35.10 -1.96
N GLY A 431 1.43 35.14 -2.57
CA GLY A 431 1.93 36.33 -3.27
C GLY A 431 2.51 37.43 -2.38
N THR A 432 2.51 37.24 -1.05
CA THR A 432 3.25 38.09 -0.10
C THR A 432 4.51 37.40 0.41
N PRO A 433 5.50 38.13 0.96
CA PRO A 433 6.67 37.49 1.56
C PRO A 433 6.26 36.57 2.72
N LEU A 434 6.50 35.26 2.59
CA LEU A 434 6.14 34.26 3.60
C LEU A 434 7.22 34.13 4.68
N GLU A 435 6.82 33.74 5.89
CA GLU A 435 7.76 33.30 6.92
C GLU A 435 8.27 31.88 6.60
N THR A 436 9.57 31.64 6.75
CA THR A 436 10.13 30.29 6.70
C THR A 436 10.16 29.72 8.11
N VAL A 437 9.46 28.60 8.32
CA VAL A 437 9.40 27.93 9.63
C VAL A 437 10.70 27.18 9.92
N GLY A 438 11.04 27.05 11.20
CA GLY A 438 12.08 26.13 11.64
C GLY A 438 11.53 24.72 11.78
N LYS A 439 12.38 23.73 11.53
CA LYS A 439 12.08 22.30 11.73
C LYS A 439 13.17 21.62 12.56
N THR A 440 12.81 20.58 13.30
CA THR A 440 13.74 19.75 14.07
C THR A 440 13.52 18.28 13.72
N LEU A 441 14.58 17.55 13.38
CA LEU A 441 14.49 16.11 13.12
C LEU A 441 14.01 15.39 14.40
N VAL A 442 12.92 14.64 14.28
CA VAL A 442 12.42 13.74 15.34
C VAL A 442 13.05 12.37 15.17
N ARG A 443 12.91 11.77 13.98
CA ARG A 443 13.48 10.44 13.70
C ARG A 443 13.64 10.21 12.20
N ASN A 444 14.69 9.50 11.81
CA ASN A 444 14.82 8.91 10.48
C ASN A 444 14.40 7.43 10.53
N LEU A 445 13.40 7.06 9.72
CA LEU A 445 12.80 5.74 9.66
C LEU A 445 13.39 4.85 8.56
N THR A 446 14.36 5.30 7.76
CA THR A 446 14.95 4.51 6.67
C THR A 446 15.39 3.11 7.13
N ASP A 447 16.15 3.01 8.23
CA ASP A 447 16.60 1.72 8.78
C ASP A 447 15.45 0.88 9.35
N THR A 448 14.41 1.54 9.88
CA THR A 448 13.23 0.85 10.44
C THR A 448 12.41 0.23 9.32
N ILE A 449 12.22 0.95 8.22
CA ILE A 449 11.54 0.46 7.01
C ILE A 449 12.38 -0.65 6.37
N ALA A 450 13.70 -0.46 6.21
CA ALA A 450 14.60 -1.47 5.65
C ALA A 450 14.60 -2.79 6.44
N ALA A 451 14.45 -2.73 7.76
CA ALA A 451 14.37 -3.91 8.61
C ALA A 451 13.04 -4.68 8.48
N ASN A 452 12.01 -4.03 7.95
CA ASN A 452 10.66 -4.54 7.83
C ASN A 452 10.20 -4.72 6.38
N SER A 453 11.11 -4.55 5.41
CA SER A 453 10.81 -4.68 3.99
C SER A 453 11.81 -5.54 3.24
N VAL A 454 11.38 -6.16 2.14
CA VAL A 454 12.28 -6.86 1.19
C VAL A 454 13.11 -5.91 0.36
N TRP A 455 12.64 -4.68 0.18
CA TRP A 455 13.29 -3.59 -0.54
C TRP A 455 12.78 -2.27 0.04
N THR A 456 13.63 -1.56 0.80
CA THR A 456 13.30 -0.43 1.70
C THR A 456 12.20 0.52 1.20
N ALA A 457 10.90 0.22 1.36
CA ALA A 457 9.76 0.94 0.76
C ALA A 457 9.96 2.47 0.51
N GLU A 458 9.62 2.92 -0.71
CA GLU A 458 9.95 4.27 -1.21
C GLU A 458 9.05 5.33 -0.58
N LYS A 459 7.76 5.03 -0.52
CA LYS A 459 6.73 6.00 -0.18
C LYS A 459 6.33 5.84 1.27
N LEU A 460 7.07 6.46 2.19
CA LEU A 460 6.56 6.69 3.55
C LEU A 460 5.56 7.85 3.46
N GLU A 461 4.25 7.55 3.53
CA GLU A 461 3.20 8.54 3.24
C GLU A 461 2.23 8.80 4.41
N GLY A 462 2.10 7.85 5.36
CA GLY A 462 1.19 8.04 6.49
C GLY A 462 1.87 8.00 7.84
N PHE A 463 1.44 8.88 8.75
CA PHE A 463 1.84 8.89 10.15
C PHE A 463 0.68 9.32 11.06
N ALA A 464 0.45 8.55 12.12
CA ALA A 464 -0.61 8.84 13.09
C ALA A 464 -0.16 8.64 14.53
N ILE A 465 -0.80 9.41 15.42
CA ILE A 465 -0.72 9.25 16.87
C ILE A 465 -2.10 8.91 17.42
N SER A 466 -2.24 7.72 18.01
CA SER A 466 -3.51 7.26 18.61
C SER A 466 -3.88 8.04 19.87
N ALA A 467 -5.13 7.90 20.32
CA ALA A 467 -5.63 8.53 21.55
C ALA A 467 -4.85 8.15 22.82
N ASP A 468 -4.17 6.99 22.84
CA ASP A 468 -3.27 6.54 23.91
C ASP A 468 -1.79 6.80 23.60
N GLN A 469 -1.50 7.73 22.68
CA GLN A 469 -0.17 8.23 22.32
C GLN A 469 0.76 7.17 21.73
N GLN A 470 0.20 6.16 21.08
CA GLN A 470 0.97 5.21 20.28
C GLN A 470 1.14 5.75 18.85
N LEU A 471 2.33 5.52 18.29
CA LEU A 471 2.70 6.01 16.97
C LEU A 471 2.63 4.89 15.92
N TYR A 472 2.13 5.25 14.75
CA TYR A 472 2.01 4.37 13.60
C TYR A 472 2.50 5.06 12.33
N ALA A 473 3.04 4.27 11.41
CA ALA A 473 3.39 4.74 10.07
C ALA A 473 3.04 3.70 9.01
N VAL A 474 2.76 4.14 7.79
CA VAL A 474 2.48 3.25 6.66
C VAL A 474 3.21 3.71 5.41
N THR A 475 3.53 2.75 4.55
CA THR A 475 4.03 3.02 3.21
C THR A 475 2.99 2.70 2.14
N ASP A 476 2.91 3.54 1.13
CA ASP A 476 2.20 3.25 -0.11
C ASP A 476 2.94 2.14 -0.87
N ASN A 477 2.18 1.21 -1.47
CA ASN A 477 2.68 0.08 -2.24
C ASN A 477 2.43 0.20 -3.75
N ASP A 478 2.03 1.38 -4.23
CA ASP A 478 1.83 1.73 -5.64
C ASP A 478 0.81 0.82 -6.35
N GLY A 479 -0.17 0.28 -5.62
CA GLY A 479 -1.12 -0.65 -6.23
C GLY A 479 -0.50 -1.97 -6.71
N VAL A 480 0.73 -2.26 -6.29
CA VAL A 480 1.55 -3.40 -6.79
C VAL A 480 1.95 -3.21 -8.27
N ASP A 481 1.85 -2.00 -8.81
CA ASP A 481 2.31 -1.65 -10.16
C ASP A 481 3.75 -1.15 -10.11
N ASP A 482 4.63 -1.80 -10.87
CA ASP A 482 6.07 -1.53 -10.89
C ASP A 482 6.74 -1.41 -9.51
N ALA A 483 6.15 -2.06 -8.48
CA ALA A 483 6.61 -2.04 -7.10
C ALA A 483 6.59 -3.45 -6.48
N PRO A 484 7.41 -3.76 -5.45
CA PRO A 484 7.39 -5.06 -4.78
C PRO A 484 6.05 -5.40 -4.10
N GLY A 485 5.13 -4.42 -4.00
CA GLY A 485 3.77 -4.59 -3.49
C GLY A 485 3.65 -4.68 -1.96
N GLU A 486 4.77 -4.66 -1.23
CA GLU A 486 4.76 -4.72 0.23
C GLU A 486 4.32 -3.38 0.86
N THR A 487 3.19 -3.40 1.58
CA THR A 487 2.83 -2.33 2.53
C THR A 487 3.56 -2.55 3.85
N VAL A 488 4.43 -1.61 4.21
CA VAL A 488 5.11 -1.59 5.51
C VAL A 488 4.26 -0.80 6.49
N PHE A 489 3.56 -1.50 7.39
CA PHE A 489 2.73 -0.93 8.44
C PHE A 489 3.42 -1.08 9.80
N LEU A 490 3.91 0.04 10.33
CA LEU A 490 4.76 0.09 11.52
C LEU A 490 3.97 0.51 12.76
N PHE A 491 4.17 -0.23 13.84
CA PHE A 491 3.95 0.27 15.19
C PHE A 491 5.29 0.78 15.73
N LEU A 492 5.34 2.08 16.00
CA LEU A 492 6.55 2.82 16.35
C LEU A 492 6.72 3.02 17.87
N GLY A 493 5.72 2.62 18.67
CA GLY A 493 5.75 2.70 20.12
C GLY A 493 5.17 4.01 20.67
N ASP A 494 5.50 4.30 21.93
CA ASP A 494 4.97 5.44 22.66
C ASP A 494 5.67 6.74 22.27
N ALA A 495 4.87 7.78 21.96
CA ALA A 495 5.36 9.07 21.52
C ALA A 495 6.36 9.73 22.49
N ALA A 496 6.22 9.51 23.79
CA ALA A 496 7.12 10.10 24.79
C ALA A 496 8.55 9.54 24.73
N SER A 497 8.74 8.36 24.12
CA SER A 497 10.03 7.70 23.99
C SER A 497 10.61 7.72 22.57
N PHE A 498 9.84 8.22 21.60
CA PHE A 498 10.15 8.04 20.18
C PHE A 498 11.34 8.88 19.69
N GLY A 499 11.55 10.06 20.28
CA GLY A 499 12.61 11.00 19.90
C GLY A 499 13.93 10.87 20.67
N ASP A 500 14.09 9.85 21.53
CA ASP A 500 15.20 9.72 22.49
C ASP A 500 16.42 8.90 21.97
N ASP A 501 16.52 8.61 20.66
CA ASP A 501 17.58 7.76 20.08
C ASP A 501 18.71 8.52 19.36
#